data_AF-A0AA38PGL6-F1
#
_entry.id   AF-A0AA38PGL6-F1
#
_cell.length_a   1.000
_cell.length_b   1.000
_cell.length_c   1.000
_cell.angle_alpha   90.00
_cell.angle_beta   90.00
_cell.angle_gamma   90.00
#
_symmetry.space_group_name_H-M   'P 1'
#
loop_
_entity.id
_entity.type
_entity.pdbx_description
1 polymer ?
#
loop_
_entity_poly.entity_id
_entity_poly.type
_entity_poly.pdbx_seq_one_letter_code
_entity_poly.pdbx_strand_id
1 'polypeptide(L)'
;MAAYTFSSSDGKTYKRNLFGFEALCNTYALHDFLLSFTGSAEVQLEDAFGTPVTEERLFSCLRAAWIVLRFRVPGVAFRMTYQPEDASWTVYYNVPSGLDDIDDWVRQTLIVRAAKPGWLVGDLDEKWEFTHGEYPLRLVVSKLENGRYVLSLSGPHGMMDGRMSMILLNELVGLLHGQIAESVSIDLKGIKWGEETARLASTGFVVTGLDMESIPKPSCQEQALVPFLPPFVENEVRQNDVTMRLVVFDSARTSTLRDKCRENHTTVTVAVDAIFALAQAEAVLSSAMAIGGSHFTSTIDAYNKALHWFMPLSCKDQRPSWPTSSSIHHPHGTTLFGTDGFALQANLDIFREAIGFSFDEKSFNPCNEDRFWKLVIKEMASAHQKPQKDLAGYVQREREKQESSKTFDPSSMMVKLPISSSIGDFDRLGLFTPYLPHSASPTKVHRVLFRARPLTPTMTNIFYQYDGQLNCSLLAAAQWYSPLEMDHLEAALRKWYDIAIGISGGSH
;
A
#
# COMPACT_ATOMS: atom_id res chain seq x y z
N MET A 1 10.81 23.46 10.79
CA MET A 1 9.41 23.48 10.25
C MET A 1 9.31 24.18 8.89
N ALA A 2 9.86 25.39 8.70
CA ALA A 2 9.69 26.18 7.48
C ALA A 2 10.05 25.44 6.17
N ALA A 3 11.17 24.70 6.14
CA ALA A 3 11.59 23.94 4.95
C ALA A 3 10.61 22.83 4.52
N TYR A 4 9.74 22.37 5.42
CA TYR A 4 8.79 21.26 5.20
C TYR A 4 7.35 21.73 5.01
N THR A 5 7.17 23.05 4.89
CA THR A 5 5.92 23.71 4.54
C THR A 5 6.08 24.33 3.16
N PHE A 6 5.05 24.28 2.33
CA PHE A 6 5.11 24.91 1.03
C PHE A 6 5.31 26.42 1.16
N SER A 7 6.30 26.93 0.43
CA SER A 7 6.59 28.35 0.32
C SER A 7 6.86 28.72 -1.13
N SER A 8 6.60 29.98 -1.48
CA SER A 8 6.83 30.52 -2.82
C SER A 8 7.42 31.92 -2.72
N SER A 9 8.41 32.21 -3.58
CA SER A 9 9.01 33.54 -3.71
C SER A 9 8.40 34.37 -4.83
N ASP A 10 7.72 33.73 -5.79
CA ASP A 10 7.18 34.33 -7.02
C ASP A 10 5.65 34.21 -7.15
N GLY A 11 5.01 33.51 -6.21
CA GLY A 11 3.58 33.21 -6.24
C GLY A 11 3.18 32.19 -7.33
N LYS A 12 4.14 31.54 -7.99
CA LYS A 12 3.92 30.58 -9.09
C LYS A 12 4.48 29.21 -8.78
N THR A 13 5.69 29.17 -8.24
CA THR A 13 6.40 27.95 -7.88
C THR A 13 6.39 27.81 -6.37
N TYR A 14 5.76 26.74 -5.89
CA TYR A 14 5.69 26.40 -4.48
C TYR A 14 6.59 25.20 -4.21
N LYS A 15 7.41 25.24 -3.18
CA LYS A 15 8.33 24.14 -2.84
C LYS A 15 8.30 23.79 -1.36
N ARG A 16 8.53 22.51 -1.06
CA ARG A 16 8.87 22.01 0.28
C ARG A 16 9.83 20.84 0.16
N ASN A 17 10.60 20.60 1.21
CA ASN A 17 11.36 19.37 1.36
C ASN A 17 10.43 18.24 1.81
N LEU A 18 10.71 17.02 1.37
CA LEU A 18 10.11 15.83 1.99
C LEU A 18 10.77 15.58 3.35
N PHE A 19 10.05 14.88 4.23
CA PHE A 19 10.58 14.49 5.52
C PHE A 19 10.11 13.11 5.93
N GLY A 20 10.92 12.42 6.72
CA GLY A 20 10.53 11.19 7.41
C GLY A 20 10.18 10.07 6.45
N PHE A 21 8.99 9.49 6.59
CA PHE A 21 8.63 8.33 5.79
C PHE A 21 8.44 8.66 4.31
N GLU A 22 7.99 9.89 3.99
CA GLU A 22 7.93 10.38 2.60
C GLU A 22 9.33 10.33 1.96
N ALA A 23 10.35 10.84 2.65
CA ALA A 23 11.72 10.86 2.16
C ALA A 23 12.29 9.44 2.05
N LEU A 24 12.10 8.61 3.08
CA LEU A 24 12.60 7.23 3.11
C LEU A 24 12.02 6.38 1.97
N CYS A 25 10.72 6.43 1.72
CA CYS A 25 10.10 5.68 0.63
C CYS A 25 10.55 6.15 -0.76
N ASN A 26 10.85 7.44 -0.95
CA ASN A 26 11.43 7.93 -2.20
C ASN A 26 12.90 7.52 -2.35
N THR A 27 13.67 7.48 -1.24
CA THR A 27 15.01 6.90 -1.23
C THR A 27 14.98 5.42 -1.61
N TYR A 28 14.00 4.63 -1.14
CA TYR A 28 13.83 3.26 -1.63
C TYR A 28 13.63 3.22 -3.16
N ALA A 29 12.72 4.04 -3.67
CA ALA A 29 12.43 4.08 -5.10
C ALA A 29 13.62 4.55 -5.97
N LEU A 30 14.59 5.28 -5.41
CA LEU A 30 15.83 5.63 -6.11
C LEU A 30 16.66 4.39 -6.47
N HIS A 31 16.56 3.32 -5.67
CA HIS A 31 17.26 2.06 -5.91
C HIS A 31 16.39 1.12 -6.76
N ASP A 32 16.36 1.42 -8.06
CA ASP A 32 15.61 0.67 -9.07
C ASP A 32 14.11 0.60 -8.76
N PHE A 33 13.43 1.68 -8.39
CA PHE A 33 11.98 1.65 -8.10
C PHE A 33 11.59 0.63 -7.00
N LEU A 34 12.52 0.31 -6.09
CA LEU A 34 12.22 -0.53 -4.95
C LEU A 34 11.06 0.09 -4.14
N LEU A 35 10.06 -0.74 -3.89
CA LEU A 35 8.81 -0.37 -3.24
C LEU A 35 8.06 0.74 -3.97
N SER A 36 8.14 0.85 -5.30
CA SER A 36 7.15 1.65 -6.05
C SER A 36 5.74 1.10 -5.83
N PHE A 37 4.74 1.98 -5.94
CA PHE A 37 3.38 1.64 -5.55
C PHE A 37 2.38 1.91 -6.68
N THR A 38 1.39 1.04 -6.78
CA THR A 38 0.26 1.20 -7.70
C THR A 38 -1.05 0.82 -7.02
N GLY A 39 -1.98 1.78 -6.96
CA GLY A 39 -3.37 1.56 -6.62
C GLY A 39 -4.23 1.57 -7.89
N SER A 40 -5.12 0.59 -8.04
CA SER A 40 -5.91 0.43 -9.27
C SER A 40 -7.40 0.19 -8.97
N ALA A 41 -8.26 0.63 -9.88
CA ALA A 41 -9.69 0.33 -9.92
C ALA A 41 -10.08 -0.18 -11.31
N GLU A 42 -10.72 -1.34 -11.38
CA GLU A 42 -11.31 -1.90 -12.60
C GLU A 42 -12.74 -1.36 -12.74
N VAL A 43 -12.97 -0.58 -13.79
CA VAL A 43 -14.19 0.19 -14.01
C VAL A 43 -14.91 -0.23 -15.28
N GLN A 44 -16.23 -0.26 -15.21
CA GLN A 44 -17.14 -0.31 -16.33
C GLN A 44 -17.90 1.01 -16.39
N LEU A 45 -17.92 1.63 -17.56
CA LEU A 45 -18.47 2.97 -17.77
C LEU A 45 -19.50 2.89 -18.89
N GLU A 46 -20.74 3.15 -18.54
CA GLU A 46 -21.88 3.23 -19.46
C GLU A 46 -22.54 4.61 -19.35
N ASP A 47 -23.19 5.03 -20.43
CA ASP A 47 -24.02 6.23 -20.43
C ASP A 47 -25.37 6.01 -19.72
N ALA A 48 -26.23 7.03 -19.71
CA ALA A 48 -27.55 6.98 -19.09
C ALA A 48 -28.47 5.87 -19.63
N PHE A 49 -28.17 5.31 -20.81
CA PHE A 49 -28.96 4.29 -21.47
C PHE A 49 -28.34 2.89 -21.36
N GLY A 50 -27.26 2.74 -20.59
CA GLY A 50 -26.51 1.48 -20.47
C GLY A 50 -25.64 1.18 -21.69
N THR A 51 -25.34 2.19 -22.53
CA THR A 51 -24.49 2.00 -23.70
C THR A 51 -23.02 2.11 -23.27
N PRO A 52 -22.15 1.15 -23.63
CA PRO A 52 -20.72 1.26 -23.37
C PRO A 52 -20.12 2.54 -23.96
N VAL A 53 -19.33 3.26 -23.17
CA VAL A 53 -18.68 4.50 -23.61
C VAL A 53 -17.63 4.22 -24.71
N THR A 54 -17.57 5.08 -25.73
CA THR A 54 -16.49 5.01 -26.73
C THR A 54 -15.15 5.41 -26.14
N GLU A 55 -14.04 4.90 -26.68
CA GLU A 55 -12.69 5.26 -26.22
C GLU A 55 -12.41 6.77 -26.31
N GLU A 56 -12.80 7.38 -27.43
CA GLU A 56 -12.66 8.83 -27.63
C GLU A 56 -13.40 9.62 -26.54
N ARG A 57 -14.65 9.24 -26.25
CA ARG A 57 -15.43 9.89 -25.20
C ARG A 57 -14.82 9.67 -23.82
N LEU A 58 -14.39 8.44 -23.51
CA LEU A 58 -13.73 8.12 -22.26
C LEU A 58 -12.49 8.99 -22.05
N PHE A 59 -11.58 9.03 -23.02
CA PHE A 59 -10.32 9.77 -22.86
C PHE A 59 -10.53 11.28 -22.79
N SER A 60 -11.53 11.81 -23.51
CA SER A 60 -11.93 13.21 -23.38
C SER A 60 -12.44 13.52 -21.95
N CYS A 61 -13.36 12.71 -21.42
CA CYS A 61 -13.87 12.85 -20.06
C CYS A 61 -12.79 12.65 -19.00
N LEU A 62 -11.87 11.72 -19.22
CA LEU A 62 -10.78 11.42 -18.30
C LEU A 62 -9.75 12.54 -18.26
N ARG A 63 -9.40 13.13 -19.42
CA ARG A 63 -8.57 14.33 -19.45
C ARG A 63 -9.21 15.45 -18.61
N ALA A 64 -10.49 15.72 -18.80
CA ALA A 64 -11.18 16.76 -18.04
C ALA A 64 -11.23 16.44 -16.53
N ALA A 65 -11.55 15.20 -16.16
CA ALA A 65 -11.59 14.75 -14.78
C ALA A 65 -10.20 14.84 -14.10
N TRP A 66 -9.13 14.48 -14.81
CA TRP A 66 -7.76 14.56 -14.32
C TRP A 66 -7.34 16.02 -14.05
N ILE A 67 -7.68 16.94 -14.95
CA ILE A 67 -7.44 18.38 -14.76
C ILE A 67 -8.18 18.92 -13.53
N VAL A 68 -9.45 18.55 -13.35
CA VAL A 68 -10.22 18.95 -12.17
C VAL A 68 -9.63 18.36 -10.90
N LEU A 69 -9.19 17.09 -10.94
CA LEU A 69 -8.57 16.46 -9.79
C LEU A 69 -7.26 17.16 -9.42
N ARG A 70 -6.44 17.61 -10.37
CA ARG A 70 -5.26 18.47 -10.08
C ARG A 70 -5.65 19.75 -9.37
N PHE A 71 -6.73 20.41 -9.78
CA PHE A 71 -7.19 21.61 -9.08
C PHE A 71 -7.68 21.29 -7.66
N ARG A 72 -8.34 20.15 -7.44
CA ARG A 72 -8.82 19.73 -6.11
C ARG A 72 -7.68 19.27 -5.21
N VAL A 73 -6.74 18.52 -5.76
CA VAL A 73 -5.62 17.89 -5.05
C VAL A 73 -4.34 18.17 -5.83
N PRO A 74 -3.72 19.36 -5.67
CA PRO A 74 -2.54 19.76 -6.44
C PRO A 74 -1.33 18.82 -6.28
N GLY A 75 -1.33 17.99 -5.23
CA GLY A 75 -0.32 16.95 -5.01
C GLY A 75 -0.14 15.98 -6.18
N VAL A 76 -1.18 15.72 -6.98
CA VAL A 76 -1.06 14.82 -8.14
C VAL A 76 -0.17 15.38 -9.26
N ALA A 77 0.17 16.66 -9.19
CA ALA A 77 1.03 17.35 -10.14
C ALA A 77 2.32 17.87 -9.48
N PHE A 78 2.74 17.28 -8.35
CA PHE A 78 4.07 17.52 -7.82
C PHE A 78 5.12 17.06 -8.82
N ARG A 79 6.20 17.84 -8.90
CA ARG A 79 7.47 17.44 -9.48
C ARG A 79 8.45 17.21 -8.35
N MET A 80 9.46 16.39 -8.58
CA MET A 80 10.41 16.01 -7.54
C MET A 80 11.84 16.12 -8.01
N THR A 81 12.72 16.56 -7.12
CA THR A 81 14.17 16.51 -7.30
C THR A 81 14.83 15.83 -6.12
N TYR A 82 15.90 15.09 -6.39
CA TYR A 82 16.80 14.54 -5.41
C TYR A 82 18.12 15.31 -5.42
N GLN A 83 18.61 15.68 -4.24
CA GLN A 83 19.90 16.32 -4.04
C GLN A 83 20.89 15.28 -3.46
N PRO A 84 21.82 14.73 -4.25
CA PRO A 84 22.74 13.70 -3.78
C PRO A 84 23.69 14.17 -2.68
N GLU A 85 24.01 15.47 -2.62
CA GLU A 85 25.01 16.03 -1.71
C GLU A 85 24.61 15.90 -0.23
N ASP A 86 23.32 15.97 0.05
CA ASP A 86 22.76 15.88 1.41
C ASP A 86 21.65 14.83 1.55
N ALA A 87 21.47 14.01 0.52
CA ALA A 87 20.42 13.00 0.41
C ALA A 87 19.01 13.56 0.67
N SER A 88 18.76 14.80 0.25
CA SER A 88 17.46 15.47 0.43
C SER A 88 16.57 15.36 -0.79
N TRP A 89 15.27 15.41 -0.53
CA TRP A 89 14.22 15.38 -1.55
C TRP A 89 13.43 16.68 -1.47
N THR A 90 13.21 17.30 -2.63
CA THR A 90 12.38 18.49 -2.75
C THR A 90 11.23 18.19 -3.70
N VAL A 91 10.01 18.52 -3.26
CA VAL A 91 8.85 18.56 -4.15
C VAL A 91 8.47 20.00 -4.46
N TYR A 92 8.03 20.23 -5.68
CA TYR A 92 7.52 21.53 -6.09
C TYR A 92 6.27 21.41 -6.95
N TYR A 93 5.46 22.45 -6.87
CA TYR A 93 4.21 22.61 -7.60
C TYR A 93 4.25 23.93 -8.35
N ASN A 94 3.96 23.86 -9.65
CA ASN A 94 3.84 25.03 -10.50
C ASN A 94 2.37 25.29 -10.79
N VAL A 95 1.91 26.50 -10.46
CA VAL A 95 0.59 27.00 -10.90
C VAL A 95 0.63 27.10 -12.43
N PRO A 96 -0.29 26.46 -13.17
CA PRO A 96 -0.35 26.59 -14.63
C PRO A 96 -0.49 28.06 -15.06
N SER A 97 0.32 28.49 -16.02
CA SER A 97 0.21 29.83 -16.62
C SER A 97 -0.86 29.91 -17.71
N GLY A 98 -1.32 28.76 -18.22
CA GLY A 98 -2.31 28.66 -19.29
C GLY A 98 -2.63 27.22 -19.67
N LEU A 99 -3.41 27.06 -20.74
CA LEU A 99 -3.84 25.74 -21.23
C LEU A 99 -2.66 24.88 -21.71
N ASP A 100 -1.62 25.47 -22.30
CA ASP A 100 -0.45 24.73 -22.80
C ASP A 100 0.28 23.98 -21.68
N ASP A 101 0.43 24.61 -20.50
CA ASP A 101 1.02 23.97 -19.31
C ASP A 101 0.17 22.81 -18.78
N ILE A 102 -1.16 22.94 -18.90
CA ILE A 102 -2.12 21.91 -18.50
C ILE A 102 -2.03 20.74 -19.46
N ASP A 103 -1.99 21.00 -20.77
CA ASP A 103 -1.88 19.98 -21.81
C ASP A 103 -0.54 19.24 -21.77
N ASP A 104 0.56 19.95 -21.48
CA ASP A 104 1.87 19.33 -21.26
C ASP A 104 1.84 18.39 -20.05
N TRP A 105 1.26 18.84 -18.93
CA TRP A 105 1.11 17.98 -17.76
C TRP A 105 0.23 16.75 -18.02
N VAL A 106 -0.92 16.91 -18.68
CA VAL A 106 -1.79 15.78 -19.04
C VAL A 106 -1.02 14.79 -19.91
N ARG A 107 -0.32 15.26 -20.95
CA ARG A 107 0.46 14.39 -21.85
C ARG A 107 1.51 13.57 -21.11
N GLN A 108 2.14 14.13 -20.09
CA GLN A 108 3.19 13.46 -19.31
C GLN A 108 2.65 12.51 -18.23
N THR A 109 1.41 12.73 -17.77
CA THR A 109 0.89 12.03 -16.58
C THR A 109 -0.30 11.12 -16.87
N LEU A 110 -1.05 11.33 -17.95
CA LEU A 110 -2.12 10.45 -18.39
C LEU A 110 -1.61 9.48 -19.46
N ILE A 111 -1.35 8.24 -19.04
CA ILE A 111 -0.79 7.20 -19.90
C ILE A 111 -1.88 6.24 -20.33
N VAL A 112 -2.17 6.18 -21.63
CA VAL A 112 -3.11 5.22 -22.21
C VAL A 112 -2.34 4.01 -22.74
N ARG A 113 -2.70 2.82 -22.27
CA ARG A 113 -2.12 1.55 -22.69
C ARG A 113 -3.11 0.76 -23.54
N ALA A 114 -2.59 0.17 -24.61
CA ALA A 114 -3.30 -0.87 -25.34
C ALA A 114 -3.60 -2.07 -24.42
N ALA A 115 -4.62 -2.85 -24.77
CA ALA A 115 -4.97 -4.05 -24.03
C ALA A 115 -3.76 -5.00 -23.98
N LYS A 116 -3.39 -5.42 -22.77
CA LYS A 116 -2.33 -6.40 -22.53
C LYS A 116 -2.87 -7.58 -21.72
N PRO A 117 -2.60 -8.83 -22.16
CA PRO A 117 -2.79 -9.99 -21.31
C PRO A 117 -1.95 -9.86 -20.03
N GLY A 118 -2.46 -10.33 -18.88
CA GLY A 118 -1.65 -10.40 -17.65
C GLY A 118 -1.32 -9.07 -16.98
N TRP A 119 -2.14 -8.02 -17.17
CA TRP A 119 -1.93 -6.67 -16.64
C TRP A 119 -1.63 -6.59 -15.13
N LEU A 120 -2.10 -7.57 -14.34
CA LEU A 120 -1.87 -7.62 -12.90
C LEU A 120 -0.38 -7.55 -12.54
N VAL A 121 0.48 -8.23 -13.29
CA VAL A 121 1.94 -8.32 -13.03
C VAL A 121 2.72 -7.35 -13.93
N GLY A 122 2.37 -7.28 -15.22
CA GLY A 122 3.17 -6.55 -16.22
C GLY A 122 3.18 -5.02 -16.08
N ASP A 123 2.29 -4.42 -15.27
CA ASP A 123 2.29 -2.98 -15.06
C ASP A 123 3.41 -2.49 -14.11
N LEU A 124 3.98 -3.39 -13.30
CA LEU A 124 4.97 -3.03 -12.29
C LEU A 124 6.37 -2.84 -12.85
N ASP A 125 6.68 -3.42 -14.01
CA ASP A 125 8.04 -3.41 -14.58
C ASP A 125 8.39 -2.06 -15.25
N GLU A 126 7.43 -1.15 -15.43
CA GLU A 126 7.70 0.16 -16.02
C GLU A 126 8.39 1.09 -15.02
N LYS A 127 9.50 1.68 -15.46
CA LYS A 127 10.32 2.63 -14.72
C LYS A 127 10.41 3.95 -15.49
N TRP A 128 10.53 5.05 -14.77
CA TRP A 128 10.75 6.36 -15.36
C TRP A 128 11.57 7.26 -14.45
N GLU A 129 12.19 8.27 -15.02
CA GLU A 129 12.94 9.23 -14.23
C GLU A 129 11.99 10.13 -13.41
N PHE A 130 12.35 10.38 -12.15
CA PHE A 130 11.55 11.21 -11.24
C PHE A 130 12.41 12.09 -10.30
N THR A 131 13.72 12.12 -10.50
CA THR A 131 14.71 12.71 -9.61
C THR A 131 15.25 14.04 -10.09
N HIS A 132 14.90 14.48 -11.30
CA HIS A 132 15.42 15.69 -11.96
C HIS A 132 14.34 16.69 -12.35
N GLY A 133 13.16 16.58 -11.74
CA GLY A 133 12.07 17.54 -11.89
C GLY A 133 10.88 17.04 -12.71
N GLU A 134 10.80 15.73 -12.92
CA GLU A 134 9.69 15.06 -13.59
C GLU A 134 8.50 14.86 -12.64
N TYR A 135 7.35 14.49 -13.22
CA TYR A 135 6.17 14.10 -12.47
C TYR A 135 6.31 12.64 -11.99
N PRO A 136 6.39 12.39 -10.67
CA PRO A 136 6.55 11.05 -10.14
C PRO A 136 5.25 10.25 -10.19
N LEU A 137 4.08 10.90 -10.15
CA LEU A 137 2.77 10.24 -10.16
C LEU A 137 2.16 10.26 -11.57
N ARG A 138 1.70 9.10 -12.04
CA ARG A 138 1.02 8.91 -13.32
C ARG A 138 -0.35 8.25 -13.12
N LEU A 139 -1.33 8.67 -13.92
CA LEU A 139 -2.58 7.97 -14.13
C LEU A 139 -2.45 7.10 -15.38
N VAL A 140 -2.44 5.79 -15.19
CA VAL A 140 -2.36 4.79 -16.25
C VAL A 140 -3.75 4.21 -16.50
N VAL A 141 -4.14 4.14 -17.77
CA VAL A 141 -5.42 3.60 -18.22
C VAL A 141 -5.17 2.43 -19.14
N SER A 142 -5.67 1.25 -18.77
CA SER A 142 -5.51 0.04 -19.56
C SER A 142 -6.88 -0.52 -19.93
N LYS A 143 -7.14 -0.75 -21.21
CA LYS A 143 -8.35 -1.45 -21.65
C LYS A 143 -8.20 -2.95 -21.42
N LEU A 144 -9.25 -3.60 -20.92
CA LEU A 144 -9.33 -5.05 -20.75
C LEU A 144 -10.05 -5.70 -21.92
N GLU A 145 -9.78 -6.99 -22.14
CA GLU A 145 -10.40 -7.77 -23.22
C GLU A 145 -11.93 -7.83 -23.13
N ASN A 146 -12.48 -7.74 -21.91
CA ASN A 146 -13.92 -7.69 -21.66
C ASN A 146 -14.55 -6.30 -21.83
N GLY A 147 -13.81 -5.32 -22.36
CA GLY A 147 -14.29 -3.96 -22.60
C GLY A 147 -14.28 -3.05 -21.36
N ARG A 148 -13.93 -3.57 -20.18
CA ARG A 148 -13.70 -2.74 -18.97
C ARG A 148 -12.36 -2.02 -19.05
N TYR A 149 -12.14 -1.07 -18.16
CA TYR A 149 -10.89 -0.31 -18.06
C TYR A 149 -10.29 -0.46 -16.67
N VAL A 150 -8.96 -0.43 -16.56
CA VAL A 150 -8.27 -0.30 -15.29
C VAL A 150 -7.69 1.09 -15.20
N LEU A 151 -8.11 1.85 -14.19
CA LEU A 151 -7.54 3.14 -13.82
C LEU A 151 -6.52 2.91 -12.71
N SER A 152 -5.26 3.25 -12.93
CA SER A 152 -4.17 3.02 -11.99
C SER A 152 -3.42 4.30 -11.68
N LEU A 153 -3.24 4.60 -10.40
CA LEU A 153 -2.31 5.62 -9.94
C LEU A 153 -0.99 4.94 -9.59
N SER A 154 0.08 5.30 -10.29
CA SER A 154 1.40 4.68 -10.14
C SER A 154 2.48 5.72 -9.90
N GLY A 155 3.43 5.41 -9.01
CA GLY A 155 4.57 6.28 -8.69
C GLY A 155 5.47 5.71 -7.60
N PRO A 156 6.56 6.42 -7.27
CA PRO A 156 7.36 6.10 -6.09
C PRO A 156 6.48 6.21 -4.83
N HIS A 157 6.61 5.26 -3.91
CA HIS A 157 5.60 5.12 -2.85
C HIS A 157 5.57 6.30 -1.89
N GLY A 158 6.68 7.02 -1.71
CA GLY A 158 6.70 8.23 -0.87
C GLY A 158 5.85 9.40 -1.42
N MET A 159 5.33 9.29 -2.64
CA MET A 159 4.43 10.29 -3.23
C MET A 159 2.96 9.98 -3.03
N MET A 160 2.60 8.74 -2.69
CA MET A 160 1.21 8.34 -2.46
C MET A 160 1.15 7.03 -1.67
N ASP A 161 0.35 7.03 -0.61
CA ASP A 161 0.02 5.80 0.11
C ASP A 161 -1.24 5.11 -0.44
N GLY A 162 -1.47 3.87 0.00
CA GLY A 162 -2.58 3.08 -0.51
C GLY A 162 -3.96 3.66 -0.20
N ARG A 163 -4.16 4.25 0.99
CA ARG A 163 -5.42 4.92 1.33
C ARG A 163 -5.71 6.06 0.37
N MET A 164 -4.72 6.93 0.13
CA MET A 164 -4.87 8.08 -0.75
C MET A 164 -5.16 7.66 -2.19
N SER A 165 -4.50 6.62 -2.69
CA SER A 165 -4.73 6.16 -4.07
C SER A 165 -6.21 5.83 -4.34
N MET A 166 -6.91 5.21 -3.37
CA MET A 166 -8.33 4.92 -3.52
C MET A 166 -9.23 6.14 -3.34
N ILE A 167 -8.86 7.08 -2.46
CA ILE A 167 -9.57 8.35 -2.32
C ILE A 167 -9.53 9.13 -3.65
N LEU A 168 -8.35 9.22 -4.26
CA LEU A 168 -8.16 9.89 -5.55
C LEU A 168 -8.89 9.19 -6.69
N LEU A 169 -8.83 7.85 -6.75
CA LEU A 169 -9.56 7.09 -7.76
C LEU A 169 -11.08 7.17 -7.57
N ASN A 170 -11.58 7.24 -6.33
CA ASN A 170 -12.99 7.45 -6.03
C ASN A 170 -13.48 8.80 -6.55
N GLU A 171 -12.72 9.88 -6.30
CA GLU A 171 -13.02 11.20 -6.87
C GLU A 171 -13.01 11.19 -8.40
N LEU A 172 -11.99 10.54 -8.98
CA LEU A 172 -11.86 10.44 -10.43
C LEU A 172 -13.05 9.69 -11.05
N VAL A 173 -13.46 8.57 -10.47
CA VAL A 173 -14.63 7.80 -10.91
C VAL A 173 -15.91 8.62 -10.77
N GLY A 174 -16.08 9.38 -9.69
CA GLY A 174 -17.24 10.27 -9.55
C GLY A 174 -17.30 11.37 -10.61
N LEU A 175 -16.15 11.98 -10.95
CA LEU A 175 -16.06 12.95 -12.04
C LEU A 175 -16.35 12.33 -13.41
N LEU A 176 -15.94 11.08 -13.64
CA LEU A 176 -16.27 10.36 -14.88
C LEU A 176 -17.75 10.03 -14.95
N HIS A 177 -18.33 9.55 -13.85
CA HIS A 177 -19.75 9.22 -13.75
C HIS A 177 -20.62 10.43 -14.10
N GLY A 178 -20.37 11.59 -13.48
CA GLY A 178 -21.12 12.81 -13.77
C GLY A 178 -21.04 13.22 -15.25
N GLN A 179 -19.87 13.10 -15.88
CA GLN A 179 -19.71 13.47 -17.30
C GLN A 179 -20.32 12.48 -18.30
N ILE A 180 -20.30 11.18 -17.99
CA ILE A 180 -20.69 10.11 -18.91
C ILE A 180 -22.15 9.74 -18.71
N ALA A 181 -22.56 9.45 -17.47
CA ALA A 181 -23.90 9.00 -17.14
C ALA A 181 -24.87 10.18 -16.96
N GLU A 182 -24.44 11.26 -16.31
CA GLU A 182 -25.32 12.40 -16.00
C GLU A 182 -25.20 13.55 -17.01
N SER A 183 -24.32 13.42 -18.00
CA SER A 183 -24.03 14.45 -19.01
C SER A 183 -23.62 15.82 -18.44
N VAL A 184 -23.05 15.84 -17.23
CA VAL A 184 -22.54 17.05 -16.58
C VAL A 184 -21.26 17.50 -17.28
N SER A 185 -21.29 18.67 -17.90
CA SER A 185 -20.11 19.27 -18.52
C SER A 185 -19.18 19.87 -17.45
N ILE A 186 -17.88 19.58 -17.57
CA ILE A 186 -16.85 20.22 -16.75
C ILE A 186 -16.40 21.50 -17.45
N ASP A 187 -16.61 22.65 -16.80
CA ASP A 187 -16.06 23.93 -17.26
C ASP A 187 -14.59 24.08 -16.85
N LEU A 188 -13.69 23.63 -17.73
CA LEU A 188 -12.25 23.80 -17.54
C LEU A 188 -11.79 25.26 -17.64
N LYS A 189 -12.54 26.14 -18.32
CA LYS A 189 -12.19 27.55 -18.49
C LYS A 189 -12.51 28.36 -17.23
N GLY A 190 -13.50 27.92 -16.45
CA GLY A 190 -13.87 28.51 -15.17
C GLY A 190 -12.90 28.20 -14.02
N ILE A 191 -11.91 27.32 -14.21
CA ILE A 191 -10.93 26.99 -13.18
C ILE A 191 -10.00 28.19 -12.94
N LYS A 192 -10.02 28.68 -11.70
CA LYS A 192 -9.17 29.79 -11.24
C LYS A 192 -7.86 29.26 -10.67
N TRP A 193 -6.93 28.93 -11.56
CA TRP A 193 -5.59 28.47 -11.17
C TRP A 193 -4.89 29.48 -10.24
N GLY A 194 -4.20 28.95 -9.23
CA GLY A 194 -3.66 29.67 -8.09
C GLY A 194 -4.49 29.47 -6.82
N GLU A 195 -5.81 29.33 -6.92
CA GLU A 195 -6.67 29.08 -5.75
C GLU A 195 -6.44 27.69 -5.14
N GLU A 196 -5.93 26.73 -5.91
CA GLU A 196 -5.58 25.40 -5.41
C GLU A 196 -4.35 25.39 -4.51
N THR A 197 -3.51 26.42 -4.55
CA THR A 197 -2.27 26.46 -3.75
C THR A 197 -2.55 26.43 -2.25
N ALA A 198 -3.75 26.86 -1.82
CA ALA A 198 -4.20 26.74 -0.43
C ALA A 198 -4.30 25.29 0.06
N ARG A 199 -4.44 24.31 -0.87
CA ARG A 199 -4.55 22.86 -0.61
C ARG A 199 -3.21 22.13 -0.67
N LEU A 200 -2.11 22.85 -0.81
CA LEU A 200 -0.76 22.30 -0.76
C LEU A 200 -0.38 21.94 0.69
N ALA A 201 -0.61 20.68 1.07
CA ALA A 201 -0.34 20.21 2.42
C ALA A 201 1.16 20.11 2.73
N SER A 202 1.55 20.54 3.93
CA SER A 202 2.87 20.31 4.50
C SER A 202 3.12 18.81 4.76
N THR A 203 4.37 18.45 5.07
CA THR A 203 4.69 17.09 5.51
C THR A 203 3.90 16.70 6.77
N GLY A 204 3.53 15.42 6.90
CA GLY A 204 2.65 14.94 7.98
C GLY A 204 3.09 15.33 9.39
N PHE A 205 4.40 15.35 9.71
CA PHE A 205 4.87 15.78 11.03
C PHE A 205 4.52 17.26 11.33
N VAL A 206 4.61 18.15 10.34
CA VAL A 206 4.26 19.57 10.50
C VAL A 206 2.77 19.73 10.77
N VAL A 207 1.96 18.93 10.09
CA VAL A 207 0.49 18.91 10.24
C VAL A 207 0.06 18.53 11.67
N THR A 208 0.89 17.80 12.41
CA THR A 208 0.60 17.48 13.82
C THR A 208 0.60 18.71 14.74
N GLY A 209 1.30 19.79 14.36
CA GLY A 209 1.50 20.99 15.18
C GLY A 209 2.44 20.79 16.37
N LEU A 210 3.05 19.60 16.53
CA LEU A 210 4.00 19.33 17.61
C LEU A 210 5.39 19.90 17.31
N ASP A 211 6.05 20.46 18.32
CA ASP A 211 7.46 20.81 18.22
C ASP A 211 8.31 19.54 18.31
N MET A 212 8.91 19.16 17.18
CA MET A 212 9.75 17.97 17.07
C MET A 212 10.88 17.97 18.12
N GLU A 213 11.49 19.11 18.41
CA GLU A 213 12.62 19.21 19.36
C GLU A 213 12.18 18.98 20.81
N SER A 214 10.90 19.19 21.12
CA SER A 214 10.33 18.90 22.44
C SER A 214 10.04 17.42 22.67
N ILE A 215 10.03 16.59 21.61
CA ILE A 215 9.73 15.17 21.71
C ILE A 215 11.00 14.42 22.11
N PRO A 216 11.01 13.76 23.29
CA PRO A 216 12.18 13.07 23.80
C PRO A 216 12.61 11.97 22.83
N LYS A 217 13.93 11.79 22.72
CA LYS A 217 14.48 10.60 22.05
C LYS A 217 14.12 9.37 22.89
N PRO A 218 13.81 8.24 22.26
CA PRO A 218 13.49 7.03 23.00
C PRO A 218 14.66 6.65 23.91
N SER A 219 14.36 6.28 25.15
CA SER A 219 15.35 5.64 26.01
C SER A 219 15.69 4.29 25.39
N CYS A 220 16.93 4.13 24.92
CA CYS A 220 17.42 2.90 24.33
C CYS A 220 17.56 1.82 25.41
N GLN A 221 16.45 1.18 25.78
CA GLN A 221 16.42 -0.11 26.46
C GLN A 221 15.84 -1.12 25.48
N GLU A 222 16.64 -1.47 24.47
CA GLU A 222 16.26 -2.50 23.52
C GLU A 222 16.37 -3.86 24.21
N GLN A 223 15.24 -4.53 24.37
CA GLN A 223 15.28 -5.98 24.55
C GLN A 223 15.96 -6.58 23.31
N ALA A 224 16.85 -7.55 23.51
CA ALA A 224 17.56 -8.18 22.40
C ALA A 224 16.57 -8.82 21.42
N LEU A 225 16.45 -8.24 20.22
CA LEU A 225 15.63 -8.77 19.14
C LEU A 225 16.39 -9.94 18.48
N VAL A 226 15.81 -11.14 18.56
CA VAL A 226 16.29 -12.33 17.85
C VAL A 226 15.21 -12.77 16.85
N PRO A 227 15.21 -12.23 15.61
CA PRO A 227 14.14 -12.46 14.64
C PRO A 227 14.32 -13.77 13.87
N PHE A 228 13.21 -14.36 13.41
CA PHE A 228 13.25 -15.45 12.44
C PHE A 228 13.58 -14.92 11.04
N LEU A 229 14.84 -15.11 10.62
CA LEU A 229 15.36 -14.71 9.31
C LEU A 229 15.77 -15.94 8.51
N PRO A 230 14.86 -16.54 7.72
CA PRO A 230 15.20 -17.69 6.92
C PRO A 230 16.17 -17.31 5.79
N PRO A 231 17.06 -18.23 5.36
CA PRO A 231 17.90 -18.00 4.20
C PRO A 231 17.05 -17.84 2.94
N PHE A 232 17.57 -17.13 1.94
CA PHE A 232 16.97 -17.05 0.61
C PHE A 232 17.85 -17.73 -0.44
N VAL A 233 17.21 -18.14 -1.53
CA VAL A 233 17.86 -18.68 -2.72
C VAL A 233 17.41 -17.82 -3.88
N GLU A 234 18.34 -17.46 -4.77
CA GLU A 234 17.98 -16.73 -5.97
C GLU A 234 17.22 -17.63 -6.94
N ASN A 235 16.11 -17.11 -7.47
CA ASN A 235 15.36 -17.69 -8.56
C ASN A 235 15.91 -17.17 -9.90
N GLU A 236 16.81 -17.96 -10.48
CA GLU A 236 17.49 -17.63 -11.74
C GLU A 236 16.57 -17.72 -12.98
N VAL A 237 15.44 -18.42 -12.89
CA VAL A 237 14.52 -18.67 -14.03
C VAL A 237 13.31 -17.74 -14.04
N ARG A 238 13.33 -16.65 -13.28
CA ARG A 238 12.24 -15.67 -13.20
C ARG A 238 11.94 -15.01 -14.56
N GLN A 239 10.67 -14.66 -14.77
CA GLN A 239 10.21 -13.98 -15.99
C GLN A 239 9.79 -12.52 -15.78
N ASN A 240 9.53 -12.12 -14.54
CA ASN A 240 9.10 -10.77 -14.16
C ASN A 240 9.87 -10.33 -12.91
N ASP A 241 9.79 -9.06 -12.53
CA ASP A 241 10.42 -8.57 -11.30
C ASP A 241 9.63 -8.98 -10.04
N VAL A 242 8.31 -9.07 -10.17
CA VAL A 242 7.39 -9.34 -9.06
C VAL A 242 6.60 -10.63 -9.32
N THR A 243 6.43 -11.43 -8.27
CA THR A 243 5.46 -12.52 -8.23
C THR A 243 4.33 -12.14 -7.27
N MET A 244 3.08 -12.42 -7.66
CA MET A 244 1.90 -12.00 -6.92
C MET A 244 0.87 -13.11 -6.80
N ARG A 245 0.18 -13.17 -5.66
CA ARG A 245 -1.11 -13.86 -5.49
C ARG A 245 -2.13 -12.88 -4.94
N LEU A 246 -3.34 -12.91 -5.48
CA LEU A 246 -4.48 -12.17 -4.93
C LEU A 246 -5.40 -13.19 -4.27
N VAL A 247 -5.40 -13.22 -2.95
CA VAL A 247 -6.27 -14.08 -2.16
C VAL A 247 -7.52 -13.29 -1.82
N VAL A 248 -8.68 -13.79 -2.28
CA VAL A 248 -9.99 -13.18 -2.02
C VAL A 248 -10.80 -14.13 -1.14
N PHE A 249 -11.35 -13.59 -0.06
CA PHE A 249 -12.32 -14.24 0.80
C PHE A 249 -13.69 -13.62 0.55
N ASP A 250 -14.70 -14.46 0.31
CA ASP A 250 -16.05 -14.00 0.02
C ASP A 250 -16.68 -13.22 1.19
N SER A 251 -17.84 -12.60 0.92
CA SER A 251 -18.53 -11.75 1.89
C SER A 251 -19.00 -12.51 3.14
N ALA A 252 -19.38 -13.78 3.01
CA ALA A 252 -19.83 -14.58 4.14
C ALA A 252 -18.67 -14.90 5.09
N ARG A 253 -17.56 -15.42 4.54
CA ARG A 253 -16.33 -15.70 5.27
C ARG A 253 -15.77 -14.43 5.94
N THR A 254 -15.75 -13.33 5.20
CA THR A 254 -15.31 -12.02 5.72
C THR A 254 -16.19 -11.54 6.87
N SER A 255 -17.51 -11.70 6.77
CA SER A 255 -18.44 -11.37 7.86
C SER A 255 -18.18 -12.24 9.09
N THR A 256 -17.98 -13.55 8.93
CA THR A 256 -17.64 -14.45 10.04
C THR A 256 -16.36 -14.02 10.76
N LEU A 257 -15.30 -13.66 10.02
CA LEU A 257 -14.07 -13.14 10.64
C LEU A 257 -14.34 -11.86 11.43
N ARG A 258 -15.15 -10.94 10.90
CA ARG A 258 -15.51 -9.70 11.60
C ARG A 258 -16.27 -9.98 12.88
N ASP A 259 -17.13 -10.99 12.89
CA ASP A 259 -17.93 -11.39 14.05
C ASP A 259 -17.01 -11.96 15.13
N LYS A 260 -16.11 -12.87 14.77
CA LYS A 260 -15.07 -13.40 15.66
C LYS A 260 -14.16 -12.32 16.23
N CYS A 261 -13.77 -11.33 15.43
CA CYS A 261 -13.01 -10.18 15.91
C CYS A 261 -13.78 -9.39 16.98
N ARG A 262 -15.10 -9.17 16.78
CA ARG A 262 -15.94 -8.47 17.77
C ARG A 262 -16.10 -9.26 19.05
N GLU A 263 -16.33 -10.57 18.95
CA GLU A 263 -16.42 -11.49 20.09
C GLU A 263 -15.15 -11.49 20.94
N ASN A 264 -13.98 -11.35 20.31
CA ASN A 264 -12.67 -11.36 20.97
C ASN A 264 -12.10 -9.95 21.21
N HIS A 265 -12.90 -8.89 21.08
CA HIS A 265 -12.52 -7.49 21.31
C HIS A 265 -11.23 -7.06 20.56
N THR A 266 -11.07 -7.53 19.32
CA THR A 266 -9.91 -7.20 18.48
C THR A 266 -10.35 -6.63 17.12
N THR A 267 -9.40 -6.24 16.31
CA THR A 267 -9.65 -5.71 14.96
C THR A 267 -9.32 -6.76 13.89
N VAL A 268 -9.92 -6.60 12.71
CA VAL A 268 -9.59 -7.43 11.54
C VAL A 268 -8.10 -7.29 11.17
N THR A 269 -7.51 -6.11 11.35
CA THR A 269 -6.07 -5.89 11.11
C THR A 269 -5.21 -6.81 11.99
N VAL A 270 -5.47 -6.85 13.29
CA VAL A 270 -4.73 -7.74 14.21
C VAL A 270 -4.93 -9.21 13.84
N ALA A 271 -6.15 -9.60 13.47
CA ALA A 271 -6.43 -10.96 13.07
C ALA A 271 -5.72 -11.36 11.77
N VAL A 272 -5.74 -10.50 10.74
CA VAL A 272 -5.05 -10.76 9.46
C VAL A 272 -3.53 -10.75 9.63
N ASP A 273 -2.97 -9.86 10.45
CA ASP A 273 -1.53 -9.86 10.73
C ASP A 273 -1.11 -11.15 11.47
N ALA A 274 -1.95 -11.67 12.37
CA ALA A 274 -1.72 -12.96 13.03
C ALA A 274 -1.81 -14.16 12.05
N ILE A 275 -2.84 -14.18 11.20
CA ILE A 275 -3.00 -15.17 10.13
C ILE A 275 -1.79 -15.15 9.19
N PHE A 276 -1.35 -13.95 8.79
CA PHE A 276 -0.20 -13.78 7.89
C PHE A 276 1.11 -14.21 8.55
N ALA A 277 1.32 -13.93 9.84
CA ALA A 277 2.50 -14.40 10.57
C ALA A 277 2.61 -15.93 10.59
N LEU A 278 1.52 -16.63 10.91
CA LEU A 278 1.47 -18.10 10.86
C LEU A 278 1.66 -18.64 9.44
N ALA A 279 0.96 -18.05 8.48
CA ALA A 279 1.04 -18.44 7.07
C ALA A 279 2.45 -18.27 6.51
N GLN A 280 3.12 -17.17 6.83
CA GLN A 280 4.49 -16.91 6.40
C GLN A 280 5.47 -17.92 7.00
N ALA A 281 5.42 -18.17 8.30
CA ALA A 281 6.31 -19.12 8.96
C ALA A 281 6.10 -20.54 8.41
N GLU A 282 4.85 -20.97 8.25
CA GLU A 282 4.51 -22.26 7.65
C GLU A 282 4.95 -22.38 6.19
N ALA A 283 4.72 -21.36 5.36
CA ALA A 283 5.11 -21.37 3.97
C ALA A 283 6.62 -21.44 3.79
N VAL A 284 7.38 -20.75 4.65
CA VAL A 284 8.84 -20.84 4.69
C VAL A 284 9.28 -22.27 5.02
N LEU A 285 8.69 -22.91 6.02
CA LEU A 285 9.00 -24.30 6.39
C LEU A 285 8.63 -25.28 5.27
N SER A 286 7.45 -25.15 4.67
CA SER A 286 6.99 -25.95 3.53
C SER A 286 7.92 -25.82 2.33
N SER A 287 8.35 -24.61 2.01
CA SER A 287 9.27 -24.35 0.90
C SER A 287 10.66 -24.91 1.20
N ALA A 288 11.12 -24.78 2.43
CA ALA A 288 12.39 -25.37 2.86
C ALA A 288 12.38 -26.89 2.75
N MET A 289 11.26 -27.56 3.08
CA MET A 289 11.10 -29.00 2.88
C MET A 289 11.16 -29.40 1.41
N ALA A 290 10.50 -28.62 0.54
CA ALA A 290 10.50 -28.87 -0.90
C ALA A 290 11.89 -28.68 -1.54
N ILE A 291 12.66 -27.69 -1.09
CA ILE A 291 14.03 -27.43 -1.57
C ILE A 291 15.00 -28.48 -1.00
N GLY A 292 14.86 -28.84 0.29
CA GLY A 292 15.69 -29.85 0.95
C GLY A 292 17.14 -29.41 1.23
N GLY A 293 18.00 -30.40 1.47
CA GLY A 293 19.45 -30.22 1.63
C GLY A 293 19.85 -29.22 2.72
N SER A 294 20.91 -28.45 2.44
CA SER A 294 21.43 -27.43 3.37
C SER A 294 20.45 -26.29 3.63
N HIS A 295 19.60 -25.97 2.65
CA HIS A 295 18.59 -24.93 2.80
C HIS A 295 17.54 -25.30 3.86
N PHE A 296 17.07 -26.54 3.86
CA PHE A 296 16.17 -27.05 4.91
C PHE A 296 16.82 -26.94 6.28
N THR A 297 18.04 -27.48 6.45
CA THR A 297 18.75 -27.46 7.73
C THR A 297 18.96 -26.04 8.27
N SER A 298 19.42 -25.11 7.43
CA SER A 298 19.63 -23.71 7.83
C SER A 298 18.33 -22.99 8.18
N THR A 299 17.24 -23.28 7.45
CA THR A 299 15.92 -22.71 7.76
C THR A 299 15.39 -23.22 9.09
N ILE A 300 15.54 -24.51 9.37
CA ILE A 300 15.14 -25.11 10.66
C ILE A 300 15.98 -24.54 11.81
N ASP A 301 17.29 -24.38 11.62
CA ASP A 301 18.17 -23.78 12.63
C ASP A 301 17.76 -22.33 12.95
N ALA A 302 17.53 -21.50 11.93
CA ALA A 302 17.00 -20.15 12.10
C ALA A 302 15.62 -20.16 12.78
N TYR A 303 14.74 -21.08 12.37
CA TYR A 303 13.41 -21.24 12.94
C TYR A 303 13.42 -21.74 14.37
N ASN A 304 14.46 -22.40 14.88
CA ASN A 304 14.56 -22.86 16.27
C ASN A 304 15.28 -21.84 17.18
N LYS A 305 16.26 -21.11 16.63
CA LYS A 305 17.04 -20.12 17.40
C LYS A 305 16.34 -18.78 17.58
N ALA A 306 15.42 -18.43 16.69
CA ALA A 306 14.68 -17.18 16.78
C ALA A 306 13.82 -17.12 18.07
N LEU A 307 13.62 -15.93 18.61
CA LEU A 307 12.69 -15.69 19.72
C LEU A 307 11.46 -14.92 19.25
N HIS A 308 11.58 -14.22 18.12
CA HIS A 308 10.56 -13.31 17.63
C HIS A 308 10.20 -13.61 16.19
N TRP A 309 8.90 -13.58 15.90
CA TRP A 309 8.43 -13.20 14.59
C TRP A 309 8.48 -11.67 14.48
N PHE A 310 9.10 -11.16 13.41
CA PHE A 310 9.39 -9.75 13.26
C PHE A 310 8.86 -9.23 11.93
N MET A 311 8.04 -8.19 12.00
CA MET A 311 7.59 -7.42 10.85
C MET A 311 8.12 -6.00 10.97
N PRO A 312 9.12 -5.59 10.17
CA PRO A 312 9.73 -4.26 10.28
C PRO A 312 8.77 -3.12 10.01
N LEU A 313 7.67 -3.39 9.29
CA LEU A 313 6.75 -2.37 8.85
C LEU A 313 5.29 -2.86 8.91
N SER A 314 4.56 -2.30 9.85
CA SER A 314 3.10 -2.24 9.92
C SER A 314 2.66 -0.79 9.78
N CYS A 315 1.54 -0.56 9.11
CA CYS A 315 1.13 0.79 8.71
C CYS A 315 -0.12 1.27 9.45
N LYS A 316 -0.19 2.58 9.73
CA LYS A 316 -1.39 3.27 10.23
C LYS A 316 -1.61 4.56 9.44
N ASP A 317 -2.83 4.79 8.98
CA ASP A 317 -3.24 6.10 8.44
C ASP A 317 -3.34 7.13 9.56
N GLN A 318 -2.57 8.21 9.46
CA GLN A 318 -2.52 9.27 10.48
C GLN A 318 -3.49 10.42 10.19
N ARG A 319 -4.03 10.51 8.96
CA ARG A 319 -4.95 11.58 8.58
C ARG A 319 -6.13 11.76 9.53
N PRO A 320 -6.79 10.71 10.05
CA PRO A 320 -7.89 10.89 11.00
C PRO A 320 -7.48 11.56 12.32
N SER A 321 -6.19 11.56 12.66
CA SER A 321 -5.66 12.19 13.87
C SER A 321 -5.14 13.61 13.66
N TRP A 322 -5.14 14.10 12.42
CA TRP A 322 -4.62 15.42 12.08
C TRP A 322 -5.69 16.51 12.23
N PRO A 323 -5.39 17.62 12.91
CA PRO A 323 -6.38 18.66 13.18
C PRO A 323 -6.84 19.41 11.92
N THR A 324 -5.94 19.61 10.93
CA THR A 324 -6.18 20.53 9.80
C THR A 324 -5.94 19.93 8.41
N SER A 325 -5.87 18.60 8.30
CA SER A 325 -5.58 17.93 7.01
C SER A 325 -6.09 16.49 6.96
N SER A 326 -7.26 16.21 7.52
CA SER A 326 -7.79 14.84 7.61
C SER A 326 -8.42 14.32 6.30
N SER A 327 -8.65 15.19 5.31
CA SER A 327 -9.37 14.85 4.07
C SER A 327 -8.90 15.70 2.88
N ILE A 328 -9.03 15.18 1.67
CA ILE A 328 -8.78 15.90 0.41
C ILE A 328 -9.74 17.06 0.17
N HIS A 329 -10.91 17.07 0.83
CA HIS A 329 -11.90 18.15 0.75
C HIS A 329 -11.68 19.24 1.79
N HIS A 330 -10.70 19.08 2.68
CA HIS A 330 -10.35 20.12 3.63
C HIS A 330 -9.84 21.37 2.88
N PRO A 331 -10.13 22.60 3.32
CA PRO A 331 -9.63 23.82 2.67
C PRO A 331 -8.11 23.87 2.52
N HIS A 332 -7.38 23.21 3.43
CA HIS A 332 -5.91 23.07 3.40
C HIS A 332 -5.40 21.78 2.74
N GLY A 333 -6.31 20.97 2.19
CA GLY A 333 -5.99 19.66 1.63
C GLY A 333 -5.45 18.67 2.65
N THR A 334 -4.78 17.63 2.14
CA THR A 334 -4.05 16.61 2.91
C THR A 334 -2.84 16.16 2.13
N THR A 335 -1.79 15.67 2.81
CA THR A 335 -0.67 15.03 2.10
C THR A 335 -1.14 13.73 1.45
N LEU A 336 -0.55 13.44 0.29
CA LEU A 336 -0.76 12.20 -0.44
C LEU A 336 -0.16 10.99 0.27
N PHE A 337 0.81 11.21 1.15
CA PHE A 337 1.45 10.18 1.96
C PHE A 337 1.33 10.56 3.44
N GLY A 338 0.30 10.01 4.09
CA GLY A 338 -0.06 10.26 5.48
C GLY A 338 -0.04 9.00 6.33
N THR A 339 0.84 8.07 5.97
CA THR A 339 1.00 6.80 6.65
C THR A 339 2.13 6.88 7.66
N ASP A 340 1.90 6.32 8.84
CA ASP A 340 2.94 5.96 9.80
C ASP A 340 3.31 4.50 9.63
N GLY A 341 4.57 4.18 9.93
CA GLY A 341 5.15 2.85 9.84
C GLY A 341 5.85 2.52 11.15
N PHE A 342 5.54 1.38 11.75
CA PHE A 342 6.15 0.89 12.98
C PHE A 342 6.35 -0.62 12.91
N ALA A 343 7.35 -1.14 13.61
CA ALA A 343 7.61 -2.58 13.63
C ALA A 343 6.67 -3.31 14.60
N LEU A 344 6.40 -4.58 14.31
CA LEU A 344 5.75 -5.52 15.21
C LEU A 344 6.72 -6.64 15.60
N GLN A 345 6.67 -7.02 16.87
CA GLN A 345 7.48 -8.09 17.46
C GLN A 345 6.57 -8.97 18.31
N ALA A 346 6.44 -10.22 17.87
CA ALA A 346 5.57 -11.21 18.50
C ALA A 346 6.40 -12.44 18.91
N ASN A 347 6.09 -13.04 20.05
CA ASN A 347 6.81 -14.21 20.57
C ASN A 347 6.63 -15.42 19.65
N LEU A 348 7.72 -15.86 19.03
CA LEU A 348 7.70 -16.94 18.04
C LEU A 348 7.30 -18.30 18.65
N ASP A 349 7.52 -18.53 19.95
CA ASP A 349 7.14 -19.79 20.60
C ASP A 349 5.64 -20.04 20.55
N ILE A 350 4.83 -18.98 20.65
CA ILE A 350 3.37 -19.06 20.53
C ILE A 350 2.98 -19.48 19.11
N PHE A 351 3.65 -18.94 18.09
CA PHE A 351 3.42 -19.32 16.70
C PHE A 351 3.94 -20.73 16.41
N ARG A 352 5.06 -21.16 17.00
CA ARG A 352 5.58 -22.53 16.91
C ARG A 352 4.58 -23.55 17.45
N GLU A 353 4.04 -23.29 18.65
CA GLU A 353 3.01 -24.14 19.26
C GLU A 353 1.75 -24.18 18.38
N ALA A 354 1.35 -23.03 17.83
CA ALA A 354 0.19 -22.95 16.96
C ALA A 354 0.39 -23.74 15.65
N ILE A 355 1.55 -23.60 14.99
CA ILE A 355 1.88 -24.29 13.73
C ILE A 355 2.03 -25.80 13.95
N GLY A 356 2.61 -26.21 15.08
CA GLY A 356 2.80 -27.62 15.43
C GLY A 356 3.66 -28.37 14.41
N PHE A 357 4.75 -27.76 13.96
CA PHE A 357 5.65 -28.36 12.97
C PHE A 357 6.49 -29.49 13.58
N SER A 358 6.47 -30.68 12.97
CA SER A 358 7.29 -31.82 13.33
C SER A 358 8.48 -31.95 12.37
N PHE A 359 9.70 -31.86 12.89
CA PHE A 359 10.92 -31.97 12.08
C PHE A 359 11.13 -33.38 11.53
N ASP A 360 10.84 -34.40 12.35
CA ASP A 360 11.06 -35.80 11.99
C ASP A 360 10.04 -36.27 10.95
N GLU A 361 8.77 -35.90 11.13
CA GLU A 361 7.69 -36.28 10.23
C GLU A 361 7.54 -35.33 9.03
N LYS A 362 8.19 -34.15 9.08
CA LYS A 362 8.04 -33.09 8.07
C LYS A 362 6.57 -32.74 7.84
N SER A 363 5.83 -32.63 8.93
CA SER A 363 4.37 -32.48 8.96
C SER A 363 3.95 -31.30 9.83
N PHE A 364 2.73 -30.80 9.60
CA PHE A 364 2.13 -29.74 10.39
C PHE A 364 0.92 -30.29 11.16
N ASN A 365 0.85 -29.98 12.46
CA ASN A 365 -0.31 -30.25 13.30
C ASN A 365 -0.86 -28.92 13.84
N PRO A 366 -1.56 -28.13 13.00
CA PRO A 366 -1.99 -26.80 13.38
C PRO A 366 -3.01 -26.83 14.53
N CYS A 367 -2.98 -25.80 15.37
CA CYS A 367 -3.96 -25.64 16.44
C CYS A 367 -5.39 -25.42 15.91
N ASN A 368 -6.37 -25.61 16.78
CA ASN A 368 -7.78 -25.35 16.48
C ASN A 368 -8.15 -23.86 16.66
N GLU A 369 -9.37 -23.51 16.25
CA GLU A 369 -9.93 -22.16 16.36
C GLU A 369 -9.80 -21.57 17.79
N ASP A 370 -10.17 -22.35 18.81
CA ASP A 370 -10.17 -21.88 20.21
C ASP A 370 -8.77 -21.47 20.66
N ARG A 371 -7.75 -22.29 20.36
CA ARG A 371 -6.35 -21.98 20.67
C ARG A 371 -5.84 -20.79 19.85
N PHE A 372 -6.22 -20.69 18.57
CA PHE A 372 -5.85 -19.56 17.72
C PHE A 372 -6.30 -18.22 18.35
N TRP A 373 -7.57 -18.10 18.74
CA TRP A 373 -8.10 -16.87 19.34
C TRP A 373 -7.56 -16.60 20.75
N LYS A 374 -7.38 -17.64 21.57
CA LYS A 374 -6.90 -17.46 22.96
C LYS A 374 -5.42 -17.12 23.08
N LEU A 375 -4.58 -17.67 22.19
CA LEU A 375 -3.12 -17.55 22.29
C LEU A 375 -2.56 -16.63 21.20
N VAL A 376 -2.78 -16.98 19.93
CA VAL A 376 -2.11 -16.30 18.79
C VAL A 376 -2.64 -14.87 18.63
N ILE A 377 -3.96 -14.69 18.66
CA ILE A 377 -4.56 -13.35 18.54
C ILE A 377 -4.19 -12.47 19.73
N LYS A 378 -4.13 -13.04 20.95
CA LYS A 378 -3.72 -12.29 22.13
C LYS A 378 -2.28 -11.80 22.04
N GLU A 379 -1.37 -12.64 21.54
CA GLU A 379 0.03 -12.26 21.32
C GLU A 379 0.15 -11.17 20.26
N MET A 380 -0.54 -11.33 19.12
CA MET A 380 -0.50 -10.32 18.07
C MET A 380 -1.13 -9.00 18.55
N ALA A 381 -2.24 -9.04 19.27
CA ALA A 381 -2.85 -7.85 19.87
C ALA A 381 -1.87 -7.13 20.81
N SER A 382 -1.14 -7.88 21.65
CA SER A 382 -0.07 -7.34 22.50
C SER A 382 1.03 -6.69 21.67
N ALA A 383 1.50 -7.35 20.60
CA ALA A 383 2.49 -6.78 19.68
C ALA A 383 2.02 -5.46 19.05
N HIS A 384 0.73 -5.33 18.70
CA HIS A 384 0.16 -4.07 18.21
C HIS A 384 0.01 -2.98 19.28
N GLN A 385 -0.02 -3.31 20.57
CA GLN A 385 -0.13 -2.34 21.65
C GLN A 385 1.24 -1.79 22.09
N LYS A 386 2.34 -2.51 21.84
CA LYS A 386 3.70 -2.09 22.22
C LYS A 386 4.13 -0.75 21.58
N PRO A 387 3.94 -0.50 20.26
CA PRO A 387 4.34 0.76 19.66
C PRO A 387 3.46 1.92 20.15
N GLN A 388 4.08 3.05 20.52
CA GLN A 388 3.37 4.29 20.82
C GLN A 388 2.78 4.89 19.54
N LYS A 389 1.45 4.77 19.36
CA LYS A 389 0.72 5.14 18.13
C LYS A 389 0.05 6.52 18.18
N ASP A 390 0.35 7.33 19.18
CA ASP A 390 -0.10 8.72 19.26
C ASP A 390 0.72 9.63 18.33
N LEU A 391 0.39 10.93 18.30
CA LEU A 391 1.08 11.90 17.46
C LEU A 391 2.55 12.10 17.85
N ALA A 392 2.89 12.00 19.13
CA ALA A 392 4.27 12.14 19.60
C ALA A 392 5.13 10.97 19.10
N GLY A 393 4.64 9.74 19.24
CA GLY A 393 5.29 8.55 18.71
C GLY A 393 5.39 8.57 17.18
N TYR A 394 4.39 9.12 16.48
CA TYR A 394 4.47 9.33 15.03
C TYR A 394 5.61 10.29 14.66
N VAL A 395 5.66 11.50 15.25
CA VAL A 395 6.71 12.49 14.94
C VAL A 395 8.10 11.95 15.28
N GLN A 396 8.23 11.19 16.38
CA GLN A 396 9.49 10.53 16.73
C GLN A 396 9.94 9.57 15.61
N ARG A 397 9.06 8.69 15.13
CA ARG A 397 9.37 7.76 14.04
C ARG A 397 9.66 8.47 12.72
N GLU A 398 9.00 9.60 12.44
CA GLU A 398 9.34 10.42 11.27
C GLU A 398 10.79 10.95 11.35
N ARG A 399 11.26 11.34 12.54
CA ARG A 399 12.68 11.71 12.74
C ARG A 399 13.62 10.52 12.48
N GLU A 400 13.30 9.35 13.01
CA GLU A 400 14.11 8.13 12.81
C GLU A 400 14.19 7.72 11.33
N LYS A 401 13.07 7.79 10.60
CA LYS A 401 13.01 7.51 9.16
C LYS A 401 13.76 8.56 8.34
N GLN A 402 13.74 9.82 8.76
CA GLN A 402 14.51 10.87 8.10
C GLN A 402 16.01 10.63 8.20
N GLU A 403 16.50 10.17 9.35
CA GLU A 403 17.91 9.82 9.48
C GLU A 403 18.23 8.56 8.67
N SER A 404 17.34 7.56 8.71
CA SER A 404 17.46 6.35 7.89
C SER A 404 17.49 6.64 6.38
N SER A 405 16.76 7.65 5.89
CA SER A 405 16.74 8.01 4.47
C SER A 405 18.08 8.59 3.99
N LYS A 406 18.86 9.20 4.89
CA LYS A 406 20.18 9.77 4.57
C LYS A 406 21.28 8.72 4.57
N THR A 407 21.11 7.67 5.37
CA THR A 407 22.11 6.60 5.55
C THR A 407 21.63 5.27 4.98
N PHE A 408 20.63 5.29 4.09
CA PHE A 408 20.02 4.07 3.58
C PHE A 408 21.03 3.27 2.76
N ASP A 409 21.17 1.99 3.09
CA ASP A 409 21.91 1.02 2.30
C ASP A 409 20.94 -0.08 1.86
N PRO A 410 20.71 -0.27 0.54
CA PRO A 410 19.89 -1.36 0.02
C PRO A 410 20.28 -2.75 0.53
N SER A 411 21.57 -2.97 0.86
CA SER A 411 22.05 -4.24 1.41
C SER A 411 21.38 -4.59 2.75
N SER A 412 20.96 -3.60 3.53
CA SER A 412 20.24 -3.79 4.80
C SER A 412 18.86 -4.44 4.62
N MET A 413 18.30 -4.38 3.41
CA MET A 413 17.02 -5.00 3.05
C MET A 413 17.19 -6.39 2.43
N MET A 414 18.41 -6.92 2.32
CA MET A 414 18.72 -8.26 1.78
C MET A 414 18.45 -9.36 2.82
N VAL A 415 17.23 -9.38 3.35
CA VAL A 415 16.75 -10.30 4.37
C VAL A 415 15.30 -10.68 4.09
N LYS A 416 14.94 -11.95 4.34
CA LYS A 416 13.55 -12.41 4.20
C LYS A 416 12.69 -11.92 5.35
N LEU A 417 12.07 -10.76 5.16
CA LEU A 417 11.18 -10.13 6.14
C LEU A 417 9.75 -9.98 5.61
N PRO A 418 8.73 -10.30 6.44
CA PRO A 418 7.34 -10.02 6.12
C PRO A 418 7.03 -8.54 6.33
N ILE A 419 6.29 -7.93 5.41
CA ILE A 419 5.69 -6.60 5.54
C ILE A 419 4.18 -6.80 5.44
N SER A 420 3.40 -6.11 6.27
CA SER A 420 1.95 -6.10 6.11
C SER A 420 1.36 -4.72 6.29
N SER A 421 0.42 -4.40 5.42
CA SER A 421 -0.24 -3.10 5.38
C SER A 421 -1.73 -3.28 5.19
N SER A 422 -2.49 -2.78 6.17
CA SER A 422 -3.94 -2.69 6.05
C SER A 422 -4.32 -1.38 5.37
N ILE A 423 -4.97 -1.48 4.21
CA ILE A 423 -5.67 -0.35 3.61
C ILE A 423 -7.12 -0.30 4.14
N GLY A 424 -7.54 -1.08 5.13
CA GLY A 424 -8.86 -0.93 5.78
C GLY A 424 -10.07 -1.29 4.92
N ASP A 425 -11.26 -0.81 5.35
CA ASP A 425 -12.57 -1.22 4.84
C ASP A 425 -13.20 -0.08 4.02
N PHE A 426 -13.32 -0.27 2.70
CA PHE A 426 -13.79 0.77 1.77
C PHE A 426 -15.28 1.02 1.88
N ASP A 427 -16.06 0.00 2.22
CA ASP A 427 -17.49 0.13 2.42
C ASP A 427 -17.74 1.05 3.62
N ARG A 428 -16.99 0.88 4.71
CA ARG A 428 -17.05 1.77 5.88
C ARG A 428 -16.53 3.18 5.63
N LEU A 429 -15.61 3.35 4.68
CA LEU A 429 -15.06 4.65 4.31
C LEU A 429 -15.91 5.37 3.25
N GLY A 430 -16.96 4.73 2.74
CA GLY A 430 -17.79 5.28 1.67
C GLY A 430 -17.08 5.36 0.32
N LEU A 431 -15.97 4.63 0.13
CA LEU A 431 -15.22 4.65 -1.12
C LEU A 431 -15.87 3.69 -2.12
N PHE A 432 -16.18 4.23 -3.30
CA PHE A 432 -16.85 3.53 -4.40
C PHE A 432 -18.25 2.96 -4.08
N THR A 433 -18.83 3.26 -2.92
CA THR A 433 -20.16 2.75 -2.52
C THR A 433 -21.26 3.00 -3.57
N PRO A 434 -21.34 4.18 -4.24
CA PRO A 434 -22.32 4.39 -5.31
C PRO A 434 -22.08 3.54 -6.56
N TYR A 435 -20.88 3.01 -6.71
CA TYR A 435 -20.38 2.35 -7.92
C TYR A 435 -20.10 0.86 -7.71
N LEU A 436 -20.56 0.25 -6.62
CA LEU A 436 -20.38 -1.20 -6.39
C LEU A 436 -20.95 -2.02 -7.56
N PRO A 437 -20.45 -3.24 -7.82
CA PRO A 437 -20.88 -4.07 -8.94
C PRO A 437 -22.39 -4.28 -8.99
N HIS A 438 -23.01 -4.45 -7.80
CA HIS A 438 -24.44 -4.68 -7.62
C HIS A 438 -25.27 -3.38 -7.47
N SER A 439 -24.68 -2.20 -7.62
CA SER A 439 -25.41 -0.92 -7.52
C SER A 439 -26.40 -0.74 -8.69
N ALA A 440 -27.19 0.33 -8.68
CA ALA A 440 -28.00 0.72 -9.85
C ALA A 440 -27.25 1.67 -10.83
N SER A 441 -26.06 2.14 -10.46
CA SER A 441 -25.28 3.11 -11.25
C SER A 441 -24.83 2.54 -12.61
N PRO A 442 -24.93 3.28 -13.74
CA PRO A 442 -24.29 2.91 -15.01
C PRO A 442 -22.76 2.77 -14.93
N THR A 443 -22.14 3.42 -13.95
CA THR A 443 -20.72 3.26 -13.63
C THR A 443 -20.54 2.21 -12.55
N LYS A 444 -19.72 1.18 -12.83
CA LYS A 444 -19.34 0.13 -11.88
C LYS A 444 -17.85 0.14 -11.62
N VAL A 445 -17.47 -0.08 -10.39
CA VAL A 445 -16.13 -0.51 -9.98
C VAL A 445 -16.24 -1.97 -9.61
N HIS A 446 -15.59 -2.84 -10.38
CA HIS A 446 -15.68 -4.30 -10.23
C HIS A 446 -14.68 -4.85 -9.24
N ARG A 447 -13.52 -4.19 -9.18
CA ARG A 447 -12.39 -4.63 -8.39
C ARG A 447 -11.51 -3.44 -8.10
N VAL A 448 -10.91 -3.45 -6.92
CA VAL A 448 -9.80 -2.57 -6.57
C VAL A 448 -8.58 -3.43 -6.30
N LEU A 449 -7.39 -2.88 -6.52
CA LEU A 449 -6.14 -3.64 -6.40
C LEU A 449 -5.03 -2.75 -5.87
N PHE A 450 -4.19 -3.33 -5.02
CA PHE A 450 -2.93 -2.74 -4.59
C PHE A 450 -1.77 -3.60 -4.97
N ARG A 451 -0.73 -2.93 -5.45
CA ARG A 451 0.51 -3.55 -5.87
C ARG A 451 1.67 -2.68 -5.38
N ALA A 452 2.72 -3.34 -4.95
CA ALA A 452 4.02 -2.73 -4.69
C ALA A 452 5.07 -3.50 -5.50
N ARG A 453 6.19 -2.85 -5.84
CA ARG A 453 7.33 -3.50 -6.50
C ARG A 453 8.44 -3.83 -5.50
N PRO A 454 8.37 -4.95 -4.76
CA PRO A 454 9.51 -5.42 -3.98
C PRO A 454 10.61 -5.92 -4.92
N LEU A 455 11.85 -5.53 -4.67
CA LEU A 455 13.05 -6.06 -5.34
C LEU A 455 14.04 -6.72 -4.40
N THR A 456 13.79 -6.61 -3.10
CA THR A 456 14.57 -7.29 -2.08
C THR A 456 13.87 -8.59 -1.67
N PRO A 457 14.51 -9.48 -0.89
CA PRO A 457 13.90 -10.69 -0.36
C PRO A 457 12.70 -10.45 0.60
N THR A 458 12.06 -9.29 0.58
CA THR A 458 10.87 -8.99 1.37
C THR A 458 9.60 -9.56 0.74
N MET A 459 8.64 -9.89 1.59
CA MET A 459 7.33 -10.35 1.19
C MET A 459 6.28 -9.43 1.78
N THR A 460 5.41 -8.89 0.94
CA THR A 460 4.43 -7.88 1.31
C THR A 460 3.02 -8.44 1.22
N ASN A 461 2.25 -8.33 2.30
CA ASN A 461 0.81 -8.54 2.32
C ASN A 461 0.08 -7.20 2.44
N ILE A 462 -0.53 -6.73 1.35
CA ILE A 462 -1.40 -5.55 1.37
C ILE A 462 -2.85 -6.03 1.40
N PHE A 463 -3.59 -5.72 2.45
CA PHE A 463 -4.95 -6.22 2.61
C PHE A 463 -6.00 -5.14 2.87
N TYR A 464 -7.21 -5.37 2.39
CA TYR A 464 -8.31 -4.40 2.33
C TYR A 464 -9.66 -5.11 2.20
N GLN A 465 -10.74 -4.42 2.56
CA GLN A 465 -12.10 -4.90 2.31
C GLN A 465 -12.77 -4.03 1.25
N TYR A 466 -13.44 -4.69 0.31
CA TYR A 466 -14.20 -4.06 -0.77
C TYR A 466 -15.36 -4.96 -1.18
N ASP A 467 -16.57 -4.40 -1.32
CA ASP A 467 -17.77 -5.16 -1.70
C ASP A 467 -18.04 -6.34 -0.74
N GLY A 468 -17.84 -6.10 0.56
CA GLY A 468 -17.93 -7.10 1.61
C GLY A 468 -16.82 -8.16 1.61
N GLN A 469 -15.90 -8.19 0.65
CA GLN A 469 -14.84 -9.20 0.53
C GLN A 469 -13.53 -8.72 1.13
N LEU A 470 -12.85 -9.58 1.91
CA LEU A 470 -11.46 -9.35 2.30
C LEU A 470 -10.53 -9.81 1.18
N ASN A 471 -9.64 -8.91 0.78
CA ASN A 471 -8.65 -9.13 -0.25
C ASN A 471 -7.25 -9.01 0.36
N CYS A 472 -6.36 -9.95 0.02
CA CYS A 472 -4.95 -9.93 0.38
C CYS A 472 -4.09 -10.02 -0.89
N SER A 473 -3.39 -8.93 -1.21
CA SER A 473 -2.37 -8.88 -2.26
C SER A 473 -1.04 -9.34 -1.67
N LEU A 474 -0.66 -10.58 -1.94
CA LEU A 474 0.63 -11.16 -1.58
C LEU A 474 1.62 -10.85 -2.70
N LEU A 475 2.66 -10.08 -2.42
CA LEU A 475 3.64 -9.58 -3.39
C LEU A 475 5.04 -9.92 -2.90
N ALA A 476 5.88 -10.44 -3.78
CA ALA A 476 7.29 -10.68 -3.48
C ALA A 476 8.16 -10.47 -4.72
N ALA A 477 9.44 -10.17 -4.49
CA ALA A 477 10.41 -10.08 -5.57
C ALA A 477 10.59 -11.47 -6.19
N ALA A 478 10.31 -11.62 -7.47
CA ALA A 478 10.39 -12.91 -8.15
C ALA A 478 11.82 -13.47 -8.20
N GLN A 479 12.83 -12.61 -8.00
CA GLN A 479 14.23 -13.00 -7.80
C GLN A 479 14.46 -13.81 -6.53
N TRP A 480 13.66 -13.61 -5.48
CA TRP A 480 13.89 -14.23 -4.17
C TRP A 480 12.78 -15.18 -3.73
N TYR A 481 11.68 -15.21 -4.50
CA TYR A 481 10.52 -16.05 -4.27
C TYR A 481 10.05 -16.68 -5.58
N SER A 482 10.09 -18.00 -5.60
CA SER A 482 9.53 -18.82 -6.68
C SER A 482 8.00 -18.79 -6.67
N PRO A 483 7.33 -19.13 -7.80
CA PRO A 483 5.89 -19.36 -7.82
C PRO A 483 5.43 -20.38 -6.76
N LEU A 484 6.20 -21.45 -6.56
CA LEU A 484 5.92 -22.49 -5.56
C LEU A 484 5.89 -21.94 -4.13
N GLU A 485 6.86 -21.09 -3.76
CA GLU A 485 6.86 -20.42 -2.44
C GLU A 485 5.62 -19.56 -2.24
N MET A 486 5.19 -18.85 -3.29
CA MET A 486 3.97 -18.03 -3.23
C MET A 486 2.71 -18.89 -3.15
N ASP A 487 2.68 -20.06 -3.79
CA ASP A 487 1.57 -21.02 -3.70
C ASP A 487 1.47 -21.62 -2.29
N HIS A 488 2.60 -21.96 -1.66
CA HIS A 488 2.63 -22.38 -0.26
C HIS A 488 2.09 -21.30 0.67
N LEU A 489 2.44 -20.03 0.43
CA LEU A 489 1.94 -18.91 1.22
C LEU A 489 0.44 -18.70 1.06
N GLU A 490 -0.08 -18.72 -0.18
CA GLU A 490 -1.51 -18.61 -0.42
C GLU A 490 -2.27 -19.75 0.27
N ALA A 491 -1.80 -20.99 0.12
CA ALA A 491 -2.42 -22.15 0.75
C ALA A 491 -2.43 -22.03 2.28
N ALA A 492 -1.30 -21.65 2.88
CA ALA A 492 -1.19 -21.45 4.32
C ALA A 492 -2.09 -20.29 4.80
N LEU A 493 -2.15 -19.18 4.05
CA LEU A 493 -3.02 -18.04 4.38
C LEU A 493 -4.49 -18.46 4.41
N ARG A 494 -4.96 -19.20 3.39
CA ARG A 494 -6.33 -19.73 3.34
C ARG A 494 -6.60 -20.68 4.50
N LYS A 495 -5.68 -21.60 4.78
CA LYS A 495 -5.79 -22.55 5.90
C LYS A 495 -5.94 -21.83 7.25
N TRP A 496 -5.08 -20.87 7.54
CA TRP A 496 -5.11 -20.13 8.80
C TRP A 496 -6.33 -19.22 8.92
N TYR A 497 -6.80 -18.69 7.79
CA TYR A 497 -8.09 -18.00 7.75
C TYR A 497 -9.25 -18.93 8.11
N ASP A 498 -9.30 -20.13 7.54
CA ASP A 498 -10.34 -21.12 7.83
C ASP A 498 -10.34 -21.56 9.30
N ILE A 499 -9.15 -21.77 9.88
CA ILE A 499 -9.01 -22.01 11.32
C ILE A 499 -9.56 -20.84 12.13
N ALA A 500 -9.26 -19.59 11.74
CA ALA A 500 -9.74 -18.39 12.45
C ALA A 500 -11.27 -18.23 12.40
N ILE A 501 -11.93 -18.72 11.35
CA ILE A 501 -13.40 -18.65 11.23
C ILE A 501 -14.13 -19.95 11.57
N GLY A 502 -13.42 -20.96 12.08
CA GLY A 502 -14.00 -22.21 12.55
C GLY A 502 -14.41 -23.19 11.45
N ILE A 503 -13.87 -23.06 10.23
CA ILE A 503 -14.10 -24.02 9.14
C ILE A 503 -13.07 -25.13 9.28
N SER A 504 -13.50 -26.30 9.76
CA SER A 504 -12.65 -27.49 9.85
C SER A 504 -12.46 -28.12 8.46
N GLY A 505 -11.30 -27.87 7.84
CA GLY A 505 -10.65 -28.66 6.79
C GLY A 505 -11.56 -29.48 5.86
N GLY A 506 -12.39 -28.81 5.05
CA GLY A 506 -12.83 -29.39 3.78
C GLY A 506 -11.65 -29.29 2.81
N SER A 507 -11.10 -30.44 2.41
CA SER A 507 -10.03 -30.52 1.40
C SER A 507 -10.43 -29.74 0.15
N HIS A 508 -9.75 -28.62 -0.12
CA HIS A 508 -9.77 -27.89 -1.37
C HIS A 508 -8.61 -28.33 -2.26
#